data_AF-A0A2U1KNK8-F1
#
_entry.id   AF-A0A2U1KNK8-F1
#
_cell.length_a   1.000
_cell.length_b   1.000
_cell.length_c   1.000
_cell.angle_alpha   90.00
_cell.angle_beta   90.00
_cell.angle_gamma   90.00
#
_symmetry.space_group_name_H-M   'P 1'
#
loop_
_entity.id
_entity.type
_entity.pdbx_description
1 polymer ?
#
loop_
_entity_poly.entity_id
_entity_poly.type
_entity_poly.pdbx_seq_one_letter_code
_entity_poly.pdbx_strand_id
1 'polypeptide(L)'
;MCCIKGYIPDAWECYVDCSKVYHVTSMRKIIEEKTLPSLEENIRWNKSIPIKINEHTWWLCNNRLPTRCNLDHCGIDTNSVRCPICDQALEDSQHLFIDYSIAT
;
A
#
# COMPACT_ATOMS: atom_id res chain seq x y z
N MET A 1 -10.05 1.65 11.50
CA MET A 1 -10.44 0.87 12.70
C MET A 1 -9.79 1.54 13.90
N CYS A 2 -10.54 2.38 14.63
CA CYS A 2 -10.01 3.13 15.76
C CYS A 2 -10.14 2.26 17.02
N CYS A 3 -9.02 1.76 17.55
CA CYS A 3 -8.97 0.84 18.69
C CYS A 3 -9.02 1.53 20.05
N ILE A 4 -9.32 2.82 20.08
CA ILE A 4 -9.49 3.60 21.29
C ILE A 4 -10.99 3.74 21.54
N LYS A 5 -11.55 2.92 22.42
CA LYS A 5 -12.95 3.00 22.85
C LYS A 5 -13.03 3.10 24.36
N GLY A 6 -12.75 4.27 24.90
CA GLY A 6 -12.94 4.52 26.33
C GLY A 6 -12.26 5.80 26.73
N TYR A 7 -13.04 6.78 27.18
CA TYR A 7 -12.51 7.97 27.82
C TYR A 7 -12.40 7.67 29.32
N ILE A 8 -11.17 7.43 29.78
CA ILE A 8 -10.81 7.52 31.19
C ILE A 8 -10.11 8.89 31.33
N PRO A 9 -10.36 9.69 32.37
CA PRO A 9 -9.58 10.90 32.61
C PRO A 9 -8.08 10.57 32.58
N ASP A 10 -7.35 11.21 31.67
CA ASP A 10 -5.89 11.09 31.44
C ASP A 10 -5.36 9.73 30.95
N ALA A 11 -6.20 8.81 30.47
CA ALA A 11 -5.72 7.53 29.93
C ALA A 11 -6.47 7.07 28.67
N TRP A 12 -5.71 6.42 27.77
CA TRP A 12 -6.22 5.79 26.56
C TRP A 12 -6.17 4.26 26.72
N GLU A 13 -7.31 3.57 26.53
CA GLU A 13 -7.36 2.11 26.51
C GLU A 13 -7.26 1.58 25.07
N CYS A 14 -6.43 0.55 24.87
CA CYS A 14 -6.26 -0.10 23.57
C CYS A 14 -7.00 -1.44 23.52
N TYR A 15 -7.97 -1.59 22.63
CA TYR A 15 -8.79 -2.82 22.50
C TYR A 15 -8.23 -3.82 21.47
N VAL A 16 -6.90 -3.87 21.35
CA VAL A 16 -6.21 -4.74 20.38
C VAL A 16 -6.05 -6.17 20.92
N ASP A 17 -5.83 -6.32 22.22
CA ASP A 17 -5.74 -7.60 22.91
C ASP A 17 -6.26 -7.48 24.36
N CYS A 18 -6.27 -8.60 25.10
CA CYS A 18 -6.80 -8.65 26.46
C CYS A 18 -6.01 -7.79 27.47
N SER A 19 -4.80 -7.34 27.12
CA SER A 19 -3.95 -6.56 28.02
C SER A 19 -4.47 -5.14 28.24
N LYS A 20 -5.33 -4.64 27.35
CA LYS A 20 -5.77 -3.23 27.28
C LYS A 20 -4.63 -2.21 27.10
N VAL A 21 -3.41 -2.68 26.85
CA VAL A 21 -2.20 -1.89 26.66
C VAL A 21 -1.86 -1.84 25.17
N TYR A 22 -1.37 -0.70 24.72
CA TYR A 22 -0.89 -0.58 23.35
C TYR A 22 0.43 -1.33 23.17
N HIS A 23 0.40 -2.39 22.37
CA HIS A 23 1.58 -3.09 21.90
C HIS A 23 1.75 -2.91 20.40
N VAL A 24 2.91 -2.37 19.99
CA VAL A 24 3.27 -2.21 18.57
C VAL A 24 3.19 -3.54 17.83
N THR A 25 3.60 -4.64 18.49
CA THR A 25 3.56 -6.00 17.91
C THR A 25 2.14 -6.47 17.61
N SER A 26 1.20 -6.27 18.52
CA SER A 26 -0.19 -6.69 18.35
C SER A 26 -0.87 -5.85 17.26
N MET A 27 -0.66 -4.52 17.27
CA MET A 27 -1.21 -3.63 16.26
C MET A 27 -0.64 -3.93 14.87
N ARG A 28 0.68 -4.19 14.77
CA ARG A 28 1.34 -4.55 13.53
C ARG A 28 0.73 -5.80 12.90
N LYS A 29 0.50 -6.87 13.68
CA LYS A 29 -0.13 -8.10 13.19
C LYS A 29 -1.51 -7.85 12.61
N ILE A 30 -2.36 -7.08 13.29
CA ILE A 30 -3.71 -6.74 12.80
C ILE A 30 -3.64 -5.96 11.49
N ILE A 31 -2.70 -5.01 11.36
CA ILE A 31 -2.50 -4.26 10.12
C ILE A 31 -2.06 -5.21 9.02
N GLU A 32 -1.04 -6.04 9.27
CA GLU A 32 -0.51 -7.02 8.32
C GLU A 32 -1.61 -7.97 7.83
N GLU A 33 -2.40 -8.56 8.72
CA GLU A 33 -3.54 -9.44 8.39
C GLU A 33 -4.61 -8.76 7.51
N LYS A 34 -4.79 -7.45 7.65
CA LYS A 34 -5.82 -6.69 6.90
C LYS A 34 -5.30 -6.07 5.61
N THR A 35 -4.00 -5.83 5.50
CA THR A 35 -3.40 -5.05 4.41
C THR A 35 -2.55 -5.88 3.47
N LEU A 36 -1.98 -6.97 3.95
CA LEU A 36 -1.22 -7.88 3.11
C LEU A 36 -2.20 -8.86 2.45
N PRO A 37 -2.26 -8.92 1.10
CA PRO A 37 -2.97 -10.01 0.45
C PRO A 37 -2.37 -11.34 0.92
N SER A 38 -3.18 -12.39 1.01
CA SER A 38 -2.76 -13.75 1.42
C SER A 38 -1.78 -14.42 0.43
N LEU A 39 -1.15 -13.63 -0.45
CA LEU A 39 -0.31 -14.10 -1.52
C LEU A 39 1.07 -14.41 -0.95
N GLU A 40 1.33 -15.70 -0.78
CA GLU A 40 2.60 -16.32 -0.41
C GLU A 40 3.73 -16.10 -1.44
N GLU A 41 3.55 -15.20 -2.42
CA GLU A 41 4.62 -14.82 -3.34
C GLU A 41 5.54 -13.79 -2.65
N ASN A 42 6.45 -14.30 -1.84
CA ASN A 42 7.55 -13.52 -1.31
C ASN A 42 8.36 -12.95 -2.48
N ILE A 43 8.14 -11.67 -2.81
CA ILE A 43 8.98 -10.93 -3.75
C ILE A 43 10.41 -11.00 -3.24
N ARG A 44 11.24 -11.76 -3.96
CA ARG A 44 12.62 -12.04 -3.54
C ARG A 44 13.48 -10.79 -3.78
N TRP A 45 14.00 -10.23 -2.69
CA TRP A 45 14.99 -9.15 -2.75
C TRP A 45 16.24 -9.62 -3.52
N ASN A 46 16.57 -8.92 -4.60
CA ASN A 46 17.78 -9.19 -5.36
C ASN A 46 18.93 -8.35 -4.79
N LYS A 47 19.89 -9.02 -4.13
CA LYS A 47 21.05 -8.36 -3.51
C LYS A 47 22.02 -7.75 -4.53
N SER A 48 21.88 -8.09 -5.81
CA SER A 48 22.79 -7.65 -6.88
C SER A 48 22.36 -6.31 -7.51
N ILE A 49 21.16 -5.81 -7.18
CA ILE A 49 20.66 -4.54 -7.71
C ILE A 49 20.59 -3.48 -6.59
N PRO A 50 20.62 -2.18 -6.93
CA PRO A 50 20.45 -1.13 -5.94
C PRO A 50 19.14 -1.28 -5.16
N ILE A 51 19.18 -0.95 -3.87
CA ILE A 51 18.03 -1.10 -2.96
C ILE A 51 16.76 -0.43 -3.50
N LYS A 52 16.90 0.75 -4.11
CA LYS A 52 15.79 1.52 -4.69
C LYS A 52 15.05 0.77 -5.79
N ILE A 53 15.76 -0.06 -6.57
CA ILE A 53 15.13 -0.85 -7.63
C ILE A 53 14.29 -1.98 -7.01
N ASN A 54 14.82 -2.65 -5.98
CA ASN A 54 14.03 -3.65 -5.25
C ASN A 54 12.78 -3.04 -4.60
N GLU A 55 12.90 -1.86 -3.99
CA GLU A 55 11.75 -1.15 -3.42
C GLU A 55 10.71 -0.81 -4.49
N HIS A 56 11.15 -0.31 -5.65
CA HIS A 56 10.27 0.00 -6.76
C HIS A 56 9.57 -1.24 -7.31
N THR A 57 10.29 -2.34 -7.51
CA THR A 57 9.72 -3.64 -7.92
C THR A 57 8.71 -4.13 -6.89
N TRP A 58 9.01 -3.98 -5.60
CA TRP A 58 8.09 -4.36 -4.54
C TRP A 58 6.82 -3.51 -4.58
N TRP A 59 6.92 -2.18 -4.74
CA TRP A 59 5.74 -1.33 -4.92
C TRP A 59 4.92 -1.71 -6.15
N LEU A 60 5.58 -1.98 -7.28
CA LEU A 60 4.94 -2.38 -8.52
C LEU A 60 4.15 -3.69 -8.35
N CYS A 61 4.79 -4.75 -7.84
CA CYS A 61 4.16 -6.05 -7.66
C CYS A 61 3.00 -6.03 -6.65
N ASN A 62 3.01 -5.10 -5.69
CA ASN A 62 1.91 -4.94 -4.73
C ASN A 62 0.84 -3.93 -5.21
N ASN A 63 0.94 -3.42 -6.44
CA ASN A 63 0.10 -2.34 -6.97
C ASN A 63 0.02 -1.14 -6.02
N ARG A 64 1.18 -0.69 -5.51
CA ARG A 64 1.31 0.43 -4.56
C ARG A 64 2.05 1.64 -5.15
N LEU A 65 2.31 1.65 -6.45
CA LEU A 65 2.83 2.83 -7.12
C LEU A 65 1.76 3.93 -7.15
N PRO A 66 2.14 5.22 -7.10
CA PRO A 66 1.22 6.35 -7.10
C PRO A 66 0.66 6.64 -8.51
N THR A 67 0.16 5.61 -9.18
CA THR A 67 -0.59 5.75 -10.43
C THR A 67 -1.92 6.44 -10.16
N ARG A 68 -2.50 7.18 -11.11
CA ARG A 68 -3.80 7.86 -10.90
C ARG A 68 -4.91 6.92 -10.45
N CYS A 69 -4.97 5.69 -10.96
CA CYS A 69 -5.93 4.69 -10.48
C CYS A 69 -5.76 4.37 -8.99
N ASN A 70 -4.52 4.19 -8.52
CA ASN A 70 -4.24 3.93 -7.11
C ASN A 70 -4.48 5.15 -6.22
N LEU A 71 -4.23 6.36 -6.73
CA LEU A 71 -4.55 7.61 -6.04
C LEU A 71 -6.07 7.78 -5.88
N ASP A 72 -6.83 7.53 -6.93
CA ASP A 72 -8.30 7.56 -6.91
C ASP A 72 -8.88 6.52 -5.92
N HIS A 73 -8.35 5.29 -5.92
CA HIS A 73 -8.70 4.28 -4.91
C HIS A 73 -8.39 4.71 -3.47
N CYS A 74 -7.39 5.57 -3.28
CA CYS A 74 -7.06 6.16 -1.97
C CYS A 74 -7.89 7.42 -1.64
N GLY A 75 -8.84 7.81 -2.51
CA GLY A 75 -9.68 9.00 -2.36
C GLY A 75 -8.96 10.30 -2.68
N ILE A 76 -7.84 10.26 -3.41
CA ILE A 76 -7.12 11.43 -3.89
C ILE A 76 -7.60 11.74 -5.30
N ASP A 77 -8.33 12.85 -5.45
CA ASP A 77 -8.85 13.30 -6.75
C ASP A 77 -7.71 13.80 -7.65
N THR A 78 -7.61 13.21 -8.83
CA THR A 78 -6.62 13.56 -9.87
C THR A 78 -7.26 14.25 -11.08
N ASN A 79 -8.55 14.63 -10.99
CA ASN A 79 -9.44 15.12 -12.05
C ASN A 79 -9.78 14.09 -13.15
N SER A 80 -8.89 13.14 -13.42
CA SER A 80 -9.10 12.05 -14.37
C SER A 80 -8.12 10.92 -14.09
N VAL A 81 -8.62 9.68 -14.08
CA VAL A 81 -7.80 8.46 -13.96
C VAL A 81 -7.13 8.04 -15.27
N ARG A 82 -7.33 8.78 -16.36
CA ARG A 82 -6.70 8.50 -17.66
C ARG A 82 -5.19 8.76 -17.61
N CYS A 83 -4.46 7.97 -18.36
CA CYS A 83 -3.03 8.13 -18.61
C CYS A 83 -2.75 9.51 -19.22
N PRO A 84 -1.96 10.38 -18.56
CA PRO A 84 -1.67 11.72 -19.06
C PRO A 84 -0.78 11.72 -20.29
N ILE A 85 -0.19 10.58 -20.65
CA ILE A 85 0.75 10.47 -21.77
C ILE A 85 0.01 10.08 -23.05
N CYS A 86 -0.86 9.06 -23.00
CA CYS A 86 -1.60 8.60 -24.18
C CYS A 86 -3.06 9.08 -24.24
N ASP A 87 -3.66 9.44 -23.10
CA ASP A 87 -5.07 9.80 -22.91
C ASP A 87 -6.11 8.74 -23.37
N GLN A 88 -5.66 7.57 -23.82
CA GLN A 88 -6.52 6.51 -24.36
C GLN A 88 -6.87 5.42 -23.35
N ALA A 89 -6.05 5.23 -22.31
CA ALA A 89 -6.23 4.18 -21.31
C ALA A 89 -6.17 4.74 -19.89
N LEU A 90 -6.50 3.90 -18.90
CA LEU A 90 -6.33 4.21 -17.50
C LEU A 90 -4.83 4.27 -17.15
N GLU A 91 -4.46 5.17 -16.25
CA GLU A 91 -3.12 5.19 -15.68
C GLU A 91 -3.03 4.16 -14.55
N ASP A 92 -2.74 2.92 -14.93
CA ASP A 92 -2.44 1.84 -14.00
C ASP A 92 -1.04 1.24 -14.27
N SER A 93 -0.58 0.38 -13.36
CA SER A 93 0.74 -0.25 -13.44
C SER A 93 0.90 -1.14 -14.68
N GLN A 94 -0.18 -1.77 -15.17
CA GLN A 94 -0.10 -2.61 -16.35
C GLN A 94 0.07 -1.75 -17.60
N HIS A 95 -0.74 -0.71 -17.72
CA HIS A 95 -0.66 0.24 -18.82
C HIS A 95 0.73 0.89 -18.89
N LEU A 96 1.26 1.39 -17.77
CA LEU A 96 2.53 2.13 -17.74
C LEU A 96 3.78 1.27 -18.01
N PHE A 97 3.77 -0.01 -17.63
CA PHE A 97 4.97 -0.86 -17.68
C PHE A 97 4.90 -1.98 -18.73
N ILE A 98 3.71 -2.35 -19.21
CA ILE A 98 3.51 -3.47 -20.15
C ILE A 98 2.91 -2.96 -21.46
N ASP A 99 1.75 -2.32 -21.41
CA ASP A 99 0.98 -2.02 -22.63
C ASP A 99 1.50 -0.77 -23.36
N TYR A 100 2.00 0.20 -22.60
CA TYR A 100 2.49 1.47 -23.08
C TYR A 100 3.93 1.66 -22.61
N SER A 101 4.86 1.00 -23.32
CA SER A 101 6.28 1.05 -23.00
C SER A 101 6.85 2.46 -23.23
N ILE A 102 6.97 3.23 -22.15
CA ILE A 102 7.76 4.48 -22.14
C ILE A 102 9.26 4.14 -21.97
N ALA A 103 9.56 2.92 -21.52
CA ALA A 103 10.92 2.43 -21.29
C ALA A 103 11.53 1.82 -22.57
N THR A 104 12.15 2.68 -23.38
CA THR A 104 13.23 2.33 -24.30
C THR A 104 14.45 3.19 -24.02
#